data_AF-A0A929AVB8-F1
#
_entry.id   AF-A0A929AVB8-F1
#
_cell.length_a   1.000
_cell.length_b   1.000
_cell.length_c   1.000
_cell.angle_alpha   90.00
_cell.angle_beta   90.00
_cell.angle_gamma   90.00
#
_symmetry.space_group_name_H-M   'P 1'
#
loop_
_entity.id
_entity.type
_entity.pdbx_description
1 polymer ?
#
loop_
_entity_poly.entity_id
_entity_poly.type
_entity_poly.pdbx_seq_one_letter_code
_entity_poly.pdbx_strand_id
1 'polypeptide(L)'
;MLTQHRSMSDFIQSELLKALLPRQATPNLTLTTVSIDQSLSLELWTPRRTPKMRGLMPSEIEVLLRDRPRVVRIMSKLVWLMGAICIAEDDWEVGDRQPLYDWDSVIEFVRTEGRCVNPIVTRVIFSPQAIIPIYDRGRKQEGRIPPQAWEISPPHWSIIFDDLVPVGQNFQLKQGGDWVSVEIWTGKPIRREVRSGNFYVEYHDFYATNRLGKF
;
A
#
# COMPACT_ATOMS: atom_id res chain seq x y z
N MET A 1 -40.27 -3.25 2.90
CA MET A 1 -39.27 -3.02 3.96
C MET A 1 -37.95 -2.74 3.29
N LEU A 2 -37.47 -1.49 3.35
CA LEU A 2 -36.13 -1.14 2.88
C LEU A 2 -35.13 -1.70 3.91
N THR A 3 -34.35 -2.69 3.51
CA THR A 3 -33.16 -3.11 4.24
C THR A 3 -32.26 -1.90 4.41
N GLN A 4 -32.15 -1.38 5.63
CA GLN A 4 -31.06 -0.48 6.00
C GLN A 4 -29.76 -1.26 5.73
N HIS A 5 -29.12 -0.95 4.61
CA HIS A 5 -27.72 -1.31 4.41
C HIS A 5 -26.96 -0.67 5.59
N ARG A 6 -26.54 -1.48 6.55
CA ARG A 6 -25.51 -1.06 7.52
C ARG A 6 -24.28 -0.73 6.68
N SER A 7 -24.08 0.55 6.50
CA SER A 7 -23.03 1.13 5.67
C SER A 7 -21.66 0.79 6.26
N MET A 8 -20.63 0.75 5.43
CA MET A 8 -19.23 0.63 5.88
C MET A 8 -18.83 1.76 6.86
N SER A 9 -19.66 2.81 7.00
CA SER A 9 -19.56 3.85 8.02
C SER A 9 -19.68 3.33 9.46
N ASP A 10 -20.33 2.18 9.67
CA ASP A 10 -20.39 1.55 11.00
C ASP A 10 -19.11 0.76 11.30
N PHE A 11 -18.43 0.28 10.24
CA PHE A 11 -17.22 -0.51 10.35
C PHE A 11 -16.02 0.36 10.74
N ILE A 12 -15.81 1.48 10.03
CA ILE A 12 -14.83 2.51 10.39
C ILE A 12 -15.58 3.75 10.84
N GLN A 13 -15.43 4.06 12.13
CA GLN A 13 -16.13 5.18 12.76
C GLN A 13 -15.74 6.49 12.06
N SER A 14 -16.73 7.32 11.75
CA SER A 14 -16.56 8.53 10.92
C SER A 14 -15.51 9.51 11.44
N GLU A 15 -15.34 9.59 12.76
CA GLU A 15 -14.33 10.42 13.43
C GLU A 15 -12.89 10.00 13.12
N LEU A 16 -12.68 8.74 12.69
CA LEU A 16 -11.37 8.25 12.29
C LEU A 16 -11.03 8.64 10.85
N LEU A 17 -12.00 9.02 10.01
CA LEU A 17 -11.76 9.26 8.59
C LEU A 17 -11.03 10.58 8.31
N LYS A 18 -11.11 11.55 9.22
CA LYS A 18 -10.42 12.84 9.10
C LYS A 18 -9.07 12.80 9.79
N ALA A 19 -8.05 13.37 9.14
CA ALA A 19 -6.72 13.44 9.73
C ALA A 19 -6.67 14.50 10.82
N LEU A 20 -5.80 14.29 11.82
CA LEU A 20 -5.57 15.31 12.84
C LEU A 20 -4.97 16.56 12.20
N LEU A 21 -5.51 17.73 12.53
CA LEU A 21 -4.98 19.00 12.03
C LEU A 21 -3.65 19.33 12.74
N PRO A 22 -2.62 19.73 11.97
CA PRO A 22 -1.35 20.13 12.55
C PRO A 22 -1.49 21.46 13.28
N ARG A 23 -0.72 21.65 14.36
CA ARG A 23 -0.69 22.92 15.13
C ARG A 23 0.14 24.01 14.45
N GLN A 24 0.98 23.63 13.49
CA GLN A 24 1.95 24.47 12.80
C GLN A 24 1.96 24.11 11.31
N ALA A 25 2.59 24.95 10.48
CA ALA A 25 2.76 24.65 9.07
C ALA A 25 3.64 23.40 8.87
N THR A 26 3.20 22.51 7.98
CA THR A 26 3.90 21.24 7.65
C THR A 26 4.30 21.23 6.16
N PRO A 27 5.29 22.02 5.75
CA PRO A 27 5.65 22.21 4.33
C PRO A 27 6.11 20.93 3.62
N ASN A 28 6.63 19.94 4.35
CA ASN A 28 7.08 18.66 3.82
C ASN A 28 6.04 17.55 3.96
N LEU A 29 4.84 17.85 4.48
CA LEU A 29 3.70 16.93 4.48
C LEU A 29 2.63 17.36 3.48
N THR A 30 1.86 16.40 3.01
CA THR A 30 0.67 16.62 2.18
C THR A 30 -0.45 15.78 2.74
N LEU A 31 -1.63 16.38 2.87
CA LEU A 31 -2.84 15.66 3.20
C LEU A 31 -3.33 14.93 1.93
N THR A 32 -3.41 13.60 2.01
CA THR A 32 -3.85 12.74 0.92
C THR A 32 -5.17 12.07 1.30
N THR A 33 -6.10 12.00 0.36
CA THR A 33 -7.36 11.26 0.52
C THR A 33 -7.23 9.90 -0.15
N VAL A 34 -7.57 8.84 0.58
CA VAL A 34 -7.47 7.45 0.14
C VAL A 34 -8.86 6.82 0.23
N SER A 35 -9.37 6.33 -0.90
CA SER A 35 -10.66 5.63 -0.94
C SER A 35 -10.62 4.35 -0.11
N ILE A 36 -11.70 4.04 0.59
CA ILE A 36 -11.91 2.76 1.28
C ILE A 36 -13.01 1.96 0.57
N ASP A 37 -14.06 2.64 0.11
CA ASP A 37 -15.03 2.11 -0.85
C ASP A 37 -15.50 3.21 -1.81
N GLN A 38 -16.65 3.00 -2.45
CA GLN A 38 -17.27 3.93 -3.40
C GLN A 38 -17.76 5.24 -2.75
N SER A 39 -17.95 5.25 -1.43
CA SER A 39 -18.59 6.33 -0.67
C SER A 39 -17.73 6.88 0.47
N LEU A 40 -16.72 6.14 0.90
CA LEU A 40 -15.86 6.46 2.03
C LEU A 40 -14.41 6.62 1.62
N SER A 41 -13.78 7.61 2.23
CA SER A 41 -12.36 7.86 2.10
C SER A 41 -11.78 8.27 3.46
N LEU A 42 -10.52 7.94 3.70
CA LEU A 42 -9.74 8.43 4.82
C LEU A 42 -8.74 9.48 4.37
N GLU A 43 -8.44 10.42 5.26
CA GLU A 43 -7.35 11.37 5.10
C GLU A 43 -6.09 10.86 5.81
N LEU A 44 -4.94 11.06 5.18
CA LEU A 44 -3.63 10.65 5.66
C LEU A 44 -2.60 11.75 5.40
N TRP A 45 -1.81 12.11 6.42
CA TRP A 45 -0.63 12.93 6.23
C TRP A 45 0.51 12.10 5.63
N THR A 46 0.97 12.49 4.45
CA THR A 46 2.02 11.79 3.71
C THR A 46 3.23 12.71 3.49
N PRO A 47 4.46 12.23 3.76
CA PRO A 47 5.69 12.92 3.43
C PRO A 47 5.79 13.23 1.92
N ARG A 48 6.14 14.48 1.59
CA ARG A 48 6.36 14.93 0.20
C ARG A 48 7.66 14.37 -0.35
N ARG A 49 7.60 13.43 -1.29
CA ARG A 49 8.80 12.96 -2.00
C ARG A 49 9.15 13.92 -3.13
N THR A 50 9.89 14.97 -2.80
CA THR A 50 10.49 15.88 -3.79
C THR A 50 12.01 15.80 -3.74
N PRO A 51 12.73 16.01 -4.86
CA PRO A 51 14.19 16.02 -4.88
C PRO A 51 14.83 17.05 -3.93
N LYS A 52 14.07 18.06 -3.51
CA LYS A 52 14.51 19.14 -2.61
C LYS A 52 14.22 18.87 -1.13
N MET A 53 13.55 17.76 -0.78
CA MET A 53 13.23 17.46 0.61
C MET A 53 14.52 17.18 1.39
N ARG A 54 14.84 18.01 2.38
CA ARG A 54 16.06 17.88 3.20
C ARG A 54 15.88 16.97 4.43
N GLY A 55 14.64 16.59 4.73
CA GLY A 55 14.23 15.88 5.94
C GLY A 55 12.92 16.45 6.47
N LEU A 56 12.30 15.74 7.41
CA LEU A 56 11.14 16.18 8.16
C LEU A 56 11.59 16.90 9.44
N MET A 57 10.95 18.03 9.73
CA MET A 57 11.15 18.76 10.97
C MET A 57 10.54 17.99 12.16
N PRO A 58 11.02 18.21 13.40
CA PRO A 58 10.43 17.56 14.57
C PRO A 58 8.92 17.78 14.71
N SER A 59 8.41 18.98 14.40
CA SER A 59 6.98 19.28 14.44
C SER A 59 6.17 18.52 13.37
N GLU A 60 6.77 18.19 12.22
CA GLU A 60 6.13 17.38 11.18
C GLU A 60 6.09 15.90 11.58
N ILE A 61 7.16 15.41 12.20
CA ILE A 61 7.18 14.07 12.79
C ILE A 61 6.15 13.93 13.90
N GLU A 62 5.99 14.96 14.75
CA GLU A 62 4.97 14.96 15.79
C GLU A 62 3.57 14.76 15.20
N VAL A 63 3.27 15.35 14.04
CA VAL A 63 1.98 15.16 13.35
C VAL A 63 1.79 13.69 12.97
N LEU A 64 2.78 13.07 12.33
CA LEU A 64 2.71 11.65 11.94
C LEU A 64 2.58 10.74 13.17
N LEU A 65 3.34 11.00 14.24
CA LEU A 65 3.30 10.19 15.46
C LEU A 65 1.99 10.36 16.24
N ARG A 66 1.43 11.57 16.31
CA ARG A 66 0.15 11.82 16.98
C ARG A 66 -1.02 11.20 16.22
N ASP A 67 -0.93 11.15 14.90
CA ASP A 67 -1.96 10.57 14.03
C ASP A 67 -1.83 9.04 13.89
N ARG A 68 -0.66 8.48 14.25
CA ARG A 68 -0.36 7.04 14.17
C ARG A 68 -1.44 6.14 14.80
N PRO A 69 -1.95 6.39 16.02
CA PRO A 69 -2.96 5.52 16.62
C PRO A 69 -4.26 5.45 15.79
N ARG A 70 -4.67 6.56 15.17
CA ARG A 70 -5.84 6.61 14.28
C ARG A 70 -5.59 5.77 13.04
N VAL A 71 -4.44 5.95 12.39
CA VAL A 71 -4.06 5.21 11.18
C VAL A 71 -3.99 3.70 11.47
N VAL A 72 -3.32 3.30 12.56
CA VAL A 72 -3.24 1.90 13.00
C VAL A 72 -4.64 1.31 13.23
N ARG A 73 -5.55 2.06 13.85
CA ARG A 73 -6.92 1.57 14.09
C ARG A 73 -7.72 1.37 12.81
N ILE A 74 -7.50 2.20 11.80
CA ILE A 74 -8.17 2.02 10.49
C ILE A 74 -7.54 0.82 9.76
N MET A 75 -6.21 0.78 9.67
CA MET A 75 -5.51 -0.28 8.94
C MET A 75 -5.75 -1.65 9.58
N SER A 76 -5.70 -1.77 10.91
CA SER A 76 -5.99 -3.02 11.62
C SER A 76 -7.40 -3.54 11.33
N LYS A 77 -8.40 -2.67 11.22
CA LYS A 77 -9.75 -3.06 10.80
C LYS A 77 -9.76 -3.59 9.36
N LEU A 78 -9.12 -2.89 8.42
CA LEU A 78 -9.05 -3.34 7.03
C LEU A 78 -8.32 -4.68 6.90
N VAL A 79 -7.21 -4.85 7.60
CA VAL A 79 -6.45 -6.11 7.67
C VAL A 79 -7.29 -7.22 8.31
N TRP A 80 -7.99 -6.95 9.40
CA TRP A 80 -8.85 -7.95 10.04
C TRP A 80 -9.98 -8.42 9.12
N LEU A 81 -10.57 -7.52 8.32
CA LEU A 81 -11.69 -7.84 7.45
C LEU A 81 -11.25 -8.55 6.15
N MET A 82 -10.23 -8.02 5.49
CA MET A 82 -9.85 -8.44 4.13
C MET A 82 -8.57 -9.27 4.08
N GLY A 83 -7.77 -9.23 5.15
CA GLY A 83 -6.43 -9.79 5.17
C GLY A 83 -5.41 -8.91 4.47
N ALA A 84 -4.14 -9.06 4.85
CA ALA A 84 -2.99 -8.44 4.22
C ALA A 84 -2.07 -9.50 3.63
N ILE A 85 -1.70 -9.30 2.37
CA ILE A 85 -0.66 -10.05 1.68
C ILE A 85 0.64 -9.27 1.84
N CYS A 86 1.58 -9.87 2.55
CA CYS A 86 2.89 -9.30 2.83
C CYS A 86 3.90 -9.94 1.87
N ILE A 87 4.73 -9.15 1.20
CA ILE A 87 5.66 -9.57 0.14
C ILE A 87 7.04 -8.97 0.41
N ALA A 88 8.06 -9.82 0.45
CA ALA A 88 9.45 -9.39 0.64
C ALA A 88 10.08 -9.10 -0.73
N GLU A 89 11.09 -8.23 -0.80
CA GLU A 89 11.71 -7.80 -2.07
C GLU A 89 12.20 -8.95 -2.96
N ASP A 90 12.73 -10.00 -2.33
CA ASP A 90 13.28 -11.15 -3.03
C ASP A 90 12.22 -12.19 -3.42
N ASP A 91 10.96 -12.03 -2.99
CA ASP A 91 9.89 -12.97 -3.25
C ASP A 91 8.90 -12.44 -4.30
N TRP A 92 9.17 -12.81 -5.55
CA TRP A 92 8.38 -12.41 -6.71
C TRP A 92 7.18 -13.34 -6.97
N GLU A 93 7.09 -14.46 -6.26
CA GLU A 93 6.07 -15.49 -6.44
C GLU A 93 5.20 -15.57 -5.17
N VAL A 94 4.24 -14.64 -5.08
CA VAL A 94 3.31 -14.58 -3.95
C VAL A 94 2.41 -15.84 -3.89
N GLY A 95 2.12 -16.45 -5.04
CA GLY A 95 1.44 -17.75 -5.16
C GLY A 95 0.17 -17.87 -4.29
N ASP A 96 0.10 -18.95 -3.51
CA ASP A 96 -1.00 -19.26 -2.58
C ASP A 96 -0.79 -18.75 -1.15
N ARG A 97 0.02 -17.69 -0.97
CA ARG A 97 0.25 -17.09 0.35
C ARG A 97 -1.08 -16.78 1.05
N GLN A 98 -1.15 -17.22 2.30
CA GLN A 98 -2.31 -16.97 3.13
C GLN A 98 -2.25 -15.52 3.64
N PRO A 99 -3.36 -14.78 3.56
CA PRO A 99 -3.42 -13.44 4.12
C PRO A 99 -3.24 -13.45 5.64
N LEU A 100 -2.55 -12.42 6.14
CA LEU A 100 -2.48 -12.11 7.57
C LEU A 100 -3.71 -11.29 7.96
N TYR A 101 -4.41 -11.70 9.01
CA TYR A 101 -5.61 -11.01 9.52
C TYR A 101 -5.37 -10.22 10.80
N ASP A 102 -4.12 -10.19 11.26
CA ASP A 102 -3.70 -9.49 12.47
C ASP A 102 -2.69 -8.40 12.12
N TRP A 103 -2.91 -7.20 12.65
CA TRP A 103 -2.06 -6.04 12.35
C TRP A 103 -0.67 -6.16 12.97
N ASP A 104 -0.56 -6.73 14.17
CA ASP A 104 0.73 -6.87 14.84
C ASP A 104 1.63 -7.84 14.06
N SER A 105 1.04 -8.89 13.47
CA SER A 105 1.72 -9.80 12.53
C SER A 105 2.22 -9.08 11.27
N VAL A 106 1.45 -8.13 10.72
CA VAL A 106 1.90 -7.28 9.59
C VAL A 106 3.07 -6.39 10.01
N ILE A 107 3.00 -5.77 11.19
CA ILE A 107 4.08 -4.93 11.70
C ILE A 107 5.35 -5.74 11.96
N GLU A 108 5.21 -6.96 12.47
CA GLU A 108 6.35 -7.85 12.68
C GLU A 108 7.03 -8.21 11.36
N PHE A 109 6.26 -8.57 10.33
CA PHE A 109 6.79 -8.78 8.99
C PHE A 109 7.56 -7.55 8.46
N VAL A 110 7.01 -6.34 8.64
CA VAL A 110 7.68 -5.10 8.21
C VAL A 110 8.98 -4.86 8.99
N ARG A 111 9.03 -5.24 10.27
CA ARG A 111 10.25 -5.14 11.09
C ARG A 111 11.33 -6.13 10.64
N THR A 112 10.94 -7.38 10.39
CA THR A 112 11.88 -8.46 10.05
C THR A 112 12.38 -8.33 8.62
N GLU A 113 11.46 -8.29 7.66
CA GLU A 113 11.79 -8.32 6.22
C GLU A 113 12.13 -6.91 5.71
N GLY A 114 11.37 -5.90 6.14
CA GLY A 114 11.59 -4.50 5.74
C GLY A 114 12.70 -3.81 6.54
N ARG A 115 13.28 -4.50 7.53
CA ARG A 115 14.33 -3.99 8.43
C ARG A 115 14.00 -2.59 9.00
N CYS A 116 12.72 -2.38 9.27
CA CYS A 116 12.18 -1.13 9.81
C CYS A 116 12.10 -1.22 11.33
N VAL A 117 12.89 -0.43 12.06
CA VAL A 117 12.90 -0.47 13.52
C VAL A 117 11.63 0.18 14.10
N ASN A 118 11.23 1.33 13.55
CA ASN A 118 10.02 2.04 13.95
C ASN A 118 9.14 2.33 12.72
N PRO A 119 8.43 1.31 12.21
CA PRO A 119 7.66 1.44 10.98
C PRO A 119 6.50 2.43 11.15
N ILE A 120 6.48 3.44 10.27
CA ILE A 120 5.40 4.42 10.17
C ILE A 120 4.72 4.21 8.82
N VAL A 121 3.39 4.09 8.81
CA VAL A 121 2.61 4.14 7.58
C VAL A 121 2.73 5.55 7.00
N THR A 122 3.49 5.70 5.93
CA THR A 122 3.72 7.01 5.30
C THR A 122 2.83 7.20 4.09
N ARG A 123 2.37 6.11 3.48
CA ARG A 123 1.53 6.19 2.29
C ARG A 123 0.62 4.97 2.17
N VAL A 124 -0.61 5.22 1.74
CA VAL A 124 -1.55 4.19 1.31
C VAL A 124 -2.03 4.58 -0.09
N ILE A 125 -1.99 3.63 -1.01
CA ILE A 125 -2.36 3.84 -2.41
C ILE A 125 -3.50 2.91 -2.72
N PHE A 126 -4.64 3.47 -3.14
CA PHE A 126 -5.74 2.69 -3.65
C PHE A 126 -5.59 2.52 -5.16
N SER A 127 -5.59 1.26 -5.61
CA SER A 127 -5.63 0.88 -7.02
C SER A 127 -7.02 0.33 -7.31
N PRO A 128 -7.78 0.91 -8.26
CA PRO A 128 -9.06 0.35 -8.69
C PRO A 128 -8.84 -0.94 -9.49
N GLN A 129 -9.93 -1.66 -9.79
CA GLN A 129 -9.87 -2.84 -10.66
C GLN A 129 -9.23 -2.49 -12.01
N ALA A 130 -8.32 -3.34 -12.48
CA ALA A 130 -7.63 -3.15 -13.75
C ALA A 130 -7.50 -4.47 -14.53
N ILE A 131 -7.46 -4.37 -15.86
CA ILE A 131 -7.07 -5.46 -16.75
C ILE A 131 -5.68 -5.12 -17.30
N ILE A 132 -4.70 -5.95 -17.00
CA ILE A 132 -3.28 -5.65 -17.18
C ILE A 132 -2.66 -6.68 -18.14
N PRO A 133 -2.03 -6.23 -19.24
CA PRO A 133 -1.29 -7.12 -20.14
C PRO A 133 0.06 -7.51 -19.52
N ILE A 134 0.39 -8.81 -19.55
CA ILE A 134 1.65 -9.36 -19.08
C ILE A 134 2.48 -9.80 -20.29
N TYR A 135 3.71 -9.28 -20.39
CA TYR A 135 4.65 -9.53 -21.49
C TYR A 135 5.86 -10.35 -21.02
N ASP A 136 6.45 -11.14 -21.93
CA ASP A 136 7.70 -11.87 -21.69
C ASP A 136 8.82 -10.90 -21.27
N ARG A 137 9.40 -11.10 -20.08
CA ARG A 137 10.61 -10.37 -19.66
C ARG A 137 11.78 -10.86 -20.52
N GLY A 138 12.24 -10.03 -21.47
CA GLY A 138 13.45 -10.29 -22.26
C GLY A 138 13.31 -10.18 -23.78
N ARG A 139 12.10 -9.99 -24.33
CA ARG A 139 11.96 -9.64 -25.75
C ARG A 139 12.03 -8.13 -25.93
N LYS A 140 13.05 -7.65 -26.65
CA LYS A 140 13.09 -6.27 -27.16
C LYS A 140 11.76 -5.98 -27.84
N GLN A 141 11.07 -4.94 -27.39
CA GLN A 141 9.72 -4.55 -27.83
C GLN A 141 9.74 -3.92 -29.23
N GLU A 142 10.24 -4.63 -30.24
CA GLU A 142 10.09 -4.21 -31.63
C GLU A 142 8.80 -4.81 -32.21
N GLY A 143 7.74 -4.02 -32.25
CA GLY A 143 6.45 -4.34 -32.88
C GLY A 143 5.25 -4.50 -31.93
N ARG A 144 4.04 -4.66 -32.49
CA ARG A 144 2.80 -4.98 -31.76
C ARG A 144 2.76 -6.48 -31.42
N ILE A 145 3.58 -6.91 -30.48
CA ILE A 145 3.53 -8.29 -29.98
C ILE A 145 2.32 -8.41 -29.04
N PRO A 146 1.41 -9.39 -29.24
CA PRO A 146 0.32 -9.62 -28.30
C PRO A 146 0.87 -10.05 -26.94
N PRO A 147 0.23 -9.65 -25.83
CA PRO A 147 0.67 -10.06 -24.50
C PRO A 147 0.64 -11.58 -24.35
N GLN A 148 1.54 -12.11 -23.52
CA GLN A 148 1.62 -13.53 -23.23
C GLN A 148 0.50 -13.97 -22.29
N ALA A 149 0.10 -13.10 -21.38
CA ALA A 149 -1.03 -13.31 -20.50
C ALA A 149 -1.80 -12.01 -20.25
N TRP A 150 -3.04 -12.14 -19.83
CA TRP A 150 -3.85 -11.05 -19.31
C TRP A 150 -4.14 -11.32 -17.85
N GLU A 151 -4.15 -10.26 -17.06
CA GLU A 151 -4.44 -10.32 -15.64
C GLU A 151 -5.57 -9.37 -15.29
N ILE A 152 -6.52 -9.84 -14.48
CA ILE A 152 -7.55 -9.03 -13.86
C ILE A 152 -7.11 -8.83 -12.41
N SER A 153 -6.68 -7.60 -12.12
CA SER A 153 -6.30 -7.17 -10.77
C SER A 153 -7.53 -6.60 -10.07
N PRO A 154 -8.01 -7.20 -8.97
CA PRO A 154 -9.09 -6.61 -8.20
C PRO A 154 -8.63 -5.33 -7.49
N PRO A 155 -9.57 -4.50 -7.01
CA PRO A 155 -9.21 -3.35 -6.20
C PRO A 155 -8.34 -3.75 -5.00
N HIS A 156 -7.30 -2.96 -4.73
CA HIS A 156 -6.38 -3.22 -3.62
C HIS A 156 -5.78 -1.93 -3.05
N TRP A 157 -5.27 -2.04 -1.84
CA TRP A 157 -4.48 -0.99 -1.17
C TRP A 157 -3.05 -1.45 -1.01
N SER A 158 -2.09 -0.64 -1.48
CA SER A 158 -0.68 -0.81 -1.14
C SER A 158 -0.34 0.10 0.04
N ILE A 159 0.11 -0.49 1.13
CA ILE A 159 0.54 0.20 2.36
C ILE A 159 2.06 0.26 2.34
N ILE A 160 2.59 1.48 2.41
CA ILE A 160 4.03 1.73 2.42
C ILE A 160 4.41 2.19 3.82
N PHE A 161 5.41 1.50 4.36
CA PHE A 161 6.06 1.83 5.61
C PHE A 161 7.42 2.45 5.29
N ASP A 162 7.77 3.51 6.02
CA ASP A 162 9.14 4.01 6.07
C ASP A 162 9.63 3.98 7.52
N ASP A 163 10.94 3.81 7.70
CA ASP A 163 11.58 3.91 9.01
C ASP A 163 12.03 5.35 9.28
N LEU A 164 11.91 5.77 10.53
CA LEU A 164 12.26 7.12 10.96
C LEU A 164 13.70 7.15 11.48
N VAL A 165 14.58 7.83 10.75
CA VAL A 165 16.00 7.95 11.11
C VAL A 165 16.31 9.38 11.57
N PRO A 166 16.81 9.57 12.80
CA PRO A 166 17.26 10.89 13.24
C PRO A 166 18.54 11.29 12.50
N VAL A 167 18.58 12.52 11.97
CA VAL A 167 19.74 13.09 11.25
C VAL A 167 19.95 14.53 11.70
N GLY A 168 20.93 14.74 12.58
CA GLY A 168 21.17 16.04 13.22
C GLY A 168 19.97 16.46 14.08
N GLN A 169 19.40 17.64 13.81
CA GLN A 169 18.18 18.13 14.47
C GLN A 169 16.87 17.76 13.74
N ASN A 170 16.99 17.09 12.59
CA ASN A 170 15.85 16.71 11.74
C ASN A 170 15.71 15.19 11.68
N PHE A 171 14.73 14.74 10.91
CA PHE A 171 14.52 13.33 10.64
C PHE A 171 14.55 13.07 9.14
N GLN A 172 15.03 11.90 8.76
CA GLN A 172 14.92 11.38 7.41
C GLN A 172 14.12 10.09 7.44
N LEU A 173 13.32 9.90 6.39
CA LEU A 173 12.71 8.61 6.15
C LEU A 173 13.74 7.77 5.43
N LYS A 174 14.13 6.65 6.04
CA LYS A 174 14.97 5.68 5.35
C LYS A 174 14.15 5.12 4.20
N GLN A 175 14.44 5.60 2.99
CA GLN A 175 14.06 4.89 1.77
C GLN A 175 14.95 3.65 1.73
N GLY A 176 14.50 2.59 2.38
CA GLY A 176 15.23 1.34 2.45
C GLY A 176 15.29 0.74 1.05
N GLY A 177 16.49 0.51 0.53
CA GLY A 177 16.71 -0.34 -0.65
C GLY A 177 16.34 -1.81 -0.44
N ASP A 178 15.72 -2.14 0.71
CA ASP A 178 15.12 -3.42 1.09
C ASP A 178 13.60 -3.14 1.27
N TRP A 179 12.83 -3.14 0.19
CA TRP A 179 11.42 -2.73 0.19
C TRP A 179 10.49 -3.91 0.42
N VAL A 180 9.62 -3.83 1.43
CA VAL A 180 8.50 -4.76 1.58
C VAL A 180 7.21 -4.17 1.00
N SER A 181 6.40 -5.00 0.35
CA SER A 181 5.04 -4.64 -0.08
C SER A 181 4.02 -5.24 0.88
N VAL A 182 3.10 -4.42 1.36
CA VAL A 182 1.95 -4.88 2.16
C VAL A 182 0.70 -4.47 1.41
N GLU A 183 -0.07 -5.45 0.97
CA GLU A 183 -1.21 -5.25 0.11
C GLU A 183 -2.49 -5.82 0.73
N ILE A 184 -3.55 -5.02 0.75
CA ILE A 184 -4.89 -5.46 1.14
C ILE A 184 -5.71 -5.61 -0.13
N TRP A 185 -6.10 -6.83 -0.44
CA TRP A 185 -6.79 -7.19 -1.67
C TRP A 185 -8.27 -7.44 -1.43
N THR A 186 -9.13 -6.92 -2.30
CA THR A 186 -10.58 -7.24 -2.26
C THR A 186 -10.92 -8.61 -2.86
N GLY A 187 -9.93 -9.27 -3.48
CA GLY A 187 -10.05 -10.61 -4.06
C GLY A 187 -8.69 -11.09 -4.59
N LYS A 188 -8.60 -12.34 -5.06
CA LYS A 188 -7.39 -12.84 -5.72
C LYS A 188 -7.32 -12.35 -7.17
N PRO A 189 -6.16 -11.85 -7.64
CA PRO A 189 -5.91 -11.62 -9.06
C PRO A 189 -6.18 -12.86 -9.91
N ILE A 190 -6.62 -12.62 -11.15
CA ILE A 190 -6.94 -13.69 -12.09
C ILE A 190 -6.06 -13.54 -13.31
N ARG A 191 -5.26 -14.56 -13.63
CA ARG A 191 -4.37 -14.55 -14.79
C ARG A 191 -4.77 -15.60 -15.81
N ARG A 192 -4.73 -15.22 -17.08
CA ARG A 192 -4.98 -16.12 -18.22
C ARG A 192 -3.87 -16.03 -19.24
N GLU A 193 -3.20 -17.15 -19.49
CA GLU A 193 -2.19 -17.26 -20.52
C GLU A 193 -2.83 -17.37 -21.92
N VAL A 194 -2.35 -16.57 -22.86
CA VAL A 194 -2.94 -16.45 -24.20
C VAL A 194 -2.65 -17.68 -25.06
N ARG A 195 -1.46 -18.29 -24.92
CA ARG A 195 -1.03 -19.41 -25.78
C ARG A 195 -1.52 -20.77 -25.30
N SER A 196 -1.40 -21.04 -24.00
CA SER A 196 -1.80 -22.30 -23.38
C SER A 196 -3.30 -22.33 -23.05
N GLY A 197 -3.91 -21.16 -22.86
CA GLY A 197 -5.25 -21.04 -22.30
C GLY A 197 -5.32 -21.30 -20.78
N ASN A 198 -4.17 -21.54 -20.14
CA ASN A 198 -4.09 -21.81 -18.70
C ASN A 198 -4.63 -20.64 -17.88
N PHE A 199 -5.21 -20.98 -16.73
CA PHE A 199 -5.91 -20.07 -15.84
C PHE A 199 -5.36 -20.23 -14.42
N TYR A 200 -5.04 -19.09 -13.79
CA TYR A 200 -4.44 -19.02 -12.46
C TYR A 200 -5.18 -17.97 -11.61
N VAL A 201 -5.26 -18.24 -10.30
CA VAL A 201 -5.88 -17.35 -9.31
C VAL A 201 -4.94 -17.24 -8.13
N GLU A 202 -4.03 -16.28 -8.20
CA GLU A 202 -2.91 -16.12 -7.27
C GLU A 202 -2.61 -14.64 -7.04
N TYR A 203 -1.98 -14.32 -5.90
CA TYR A 203 -1.56 -12.96 -5.62
C TYR A 203 -0.29 -12.62 -6.41
N HIS A 204 -0.09 -11.34 -6.76
CA HIS A 204 1.11 -10.85 -7.42
C HIS A 204 1.45 -9.45 -6.92
N ASP A 205 2.74 -9.11 -6.79
CA ASP A 205 3.17 -7.75 -6.47
C ASP A 205 3.03 -6.84 -7.70
N PHE A 206 2.02 -5.97 -7.70
CA PHE A 206 1.80 -5.01 -8.79
C PHE A 206 2.73 -3.79 -8.73
N TYR A 207 3.27 -3.51 -7.55
CA TYR A 207 4.22 -2.43 -7.36
C TYR A 207 5.58 -2.80 -7.95
N ALA A 208 5.96 -4.07 -7.89
CA ALA A 208 7.18 -4.59 -8.49
C ALA A 208 7.09 -4.74 -10.02
N THR A 209 5.92 -5.09 -10.56
CA THR A 209 5.69 -5.15 -12.02
C THR A 209 5.65 -3.76 -12.69
N ASN A 210 5.06 -2.75 -12.05
CA ASN A 210 5.09 -1.36 -12.56
C ASN A 210 6.48 -0.69 -12.49
N ARG A 211 7.42 -1.22 -11.71
CA ARG A 211 8.82 -0.73 -11.67
C ARG A 211 9.64 -1.19 -12.87
N LEU A 212 9.32 -2.34 -13.46
CA LEU A 212 10.05 -2.89 -14.62
C LEU A 212 9.69 -2.21 -15.95
N GLY A 213 8.65 -1.39 -15.99
CA GLY A 213 8.32 -0.54 -17.13
C GLY A 213 9.07 0.80 -17.18
N LYS A 214 10.06 1.01 -16.29
CA LYS A 214 10.87 2.25 -16.23
C LYS A 214 12.36 2.05 -16.56
N PHE A 215 12.70 1.01 -17.32
CA PHE A 215 14.01 0.86 -17.96
C PHE A 215 13.84 0.58 -19.45
#